data_AF-A0A4Q9Q7P4-F1
#
_entry.id   AF-A0A4Q9Q7P4-F1
#
_cell.length_a   1.000
_cell.length_b   1.000
_cell.length_c   1.000
_cell.angle_alpha   90.00
_cell.angle_beta   90.00
_cell.angle_gamma   90.00
#
_symmetry.space_group_name_H-M   'P 1'
#
loop_
_entity.id
_entity.type
_entity.pdbx_description
1 polymer ?
#
loop_
_entity_poly.entity_id
_entity_poly.type
_entity_poly.pdbx_seq_one_letter_code
_entity_poly.pdbx_strand_id
1 'polypeptide(L)'
;MTALPPIPEVERSITPPDNTANSLYRTLVLPAEAASKAANAKDLLYPRVVGYLLLYIPNIAALATLKRDLASCNSEDQGGFQAIYELGEYYVKNFIIIC
;
A
#
# COMPACT_ATOMS: atom_id res chain seq x y z
N MET A 1 5.92 13.38 -2.18
CA MET A 1 4.79 12.50 -2.58
C MET A 1 3.53 12.95 -1.88
N THR A 2 2.39 12.90 -2.57
CA THR A 2 1.08 13.32 -2.04
C THR A 2 0.58 12.35 -0.96
N ALA A 3 -0.27 12.83 -0.04
CA ALA A 3 -0.89 11.98 0.96
C ALA A 3 -1.86 10.98 0.32
N LEU A 4 -2.03 9.82 0.95
CA LEU A 4 -2.92 8.79 0.43
C LEU A 4 -4.38 9.31 0.38
N PRO A 5 -5.14 9.01 -0.69
CA PRO A 5 -6.52 9.43 -0.80
C PRO A 5 -7.39 8.92 0.37
N PRO A 6 -8.29 9.73 0.92
CA PRO A 6 -9.20 9.26 1.96
C PRO A 6 -10.16 8.20 1.40
N ILE A 7 -10.66 7.32 2.28
CA ILE A 7 -11.52 6.19 1.92
C ILE A 7 -12.69 6.57 0.99
N PRO A 8 -13.45 7.67 1.22
CA PRO A 8 -14.56 8.04 0.35
C PRO A 8 -14.16 8.38 -1.08
N GLU A 9 -12.91 8.80 -1.30
CA GLU A 9 -12.36 9.08 -2.63
C GLU A 9 -11.94 7.78 -3.34
N VAL A 10 -11.38 6.83 -2.59
CA VAL A 10 -10.99 5.50 -3.07
C VAL A 10 -12.21 4.69 -3.52
N GLU A 11 -13.27 4.66 -2.70
CA GLU A 11 -14.52 3.95 -3.04
C GLU A 11 -15.16 4.45 -4.34
N ARG A 12 -14.94 5.72 -4.68
CA ARG A 12 -15.47 6.35 -5.90
C ARG A 12 -14.59 6.13 -7.13
N SER A 13 -13.33 5.72 -6.95
CA SER A 13 -12.32 5.74 -8.02
C SER A 13 -11.89 4.35 -8.50
N ILE A 14 -12.01 3.29 -7.70
CA ILE A 14 -11.66 1.93 -8.13
C ILE A 14 -12.80 1.35 -8.99
N THR A 15 -12.57 1.22 -10.30
CA THR A 15 -13.48 0.55 -11.24
C THR A 15 -12.74 -0.56 -11.99
N PRO A 16 -13.16 -1.84 -11.89
CA PRO A 16 -14.24 -2.36 -11.06
C PRO A 16 -13.87 -2.38 -9.57
N PRO A 17 -14.85 -2.34 -8.63
CA PRO A 17 -14.58 -2.39 -7.20
C PRO A 17 -13.79 -3.65 -6.82
N ASP A 18 -12.58 -3.47 -6.27
CA ASP A 18 -11.78 -4.58 -5.73
C ASP A 18 -11.90 -4.56 -4.19
N ASN A 19 -12.79 -5.40 -3.66
CA ASN A 19 -13.06 -5.48 -2.23
C ASN A 19 -11.81 -5.87 -1.41
N THR A 20 -10.91 -6.66 -1.99
CA THR A 20 -9.68 -7.07 -1.32
C THR A 20 -8.68 -5.92 -1.26
N ALA A 21 -8.47 -5.20 -2.38
CA ALA A 21 -7.62 -4.01 -2.39
C ALA A 21 -8.15 -2.95 -1.43
N ASN A 22 -9.46 -2.70 -1.43
CA ASN A 22 -10.11 -1.78 -0.50
C ASN A 22 -9.90 -2.18 0.96
N SER A 23 -10.04 -3.47 1.28
CA SER A 23 -9.82 -3.98 2.64
C SER A 23 -8.38 -3.73 3.07
N LEU A 24 -7.39 -4.20 2.29
CA LEU A 24 -5.96 -4.04 2.57
C LEU A 24 -5.56 -2.57 2.70
N TYR A 25 -6.12 -1.70 1.85
CA TYR A 25 -5.87 -0.27 1.91
C TYR A 25 -6.30 0.34 3.26
N ARG A 26 -7.49 -0.04 3.75
CA ARG A 26 -8.04 0.46 5.01
C ARG A 26 -7.34 -0.11 6.24
N THR A 27 -7.05 -1.41 6.23
CA THR A 27 -6.60 -2.13 7.43
C THR A 27 -5.09 -2.06 7.61
N LEU A 28 -4.32 -1.90 6.53
CA LEU A 28 -2.86 -1.97 6.55
C LEU A 28 -2.22 -0.67 6.08
N VAL A 29 -2.57 -0.19 4.89
CA VAL A 29 -1.83 0.90 4.23
C VAL A 29 -2.08 2.27 4.88
N LEU A 30 -3.34 2.65 5.12
CA LEU A 30 -3.66 3.92 5.78
C LEU A 30 -3.11 4.01 7.21
N PRO A 31 -3.25 2.97 8.07
CA PRO A 31 -2.60 2.95 9.38
C PRO A 31 -1.07 3.04 9.29
N ALA A 32 -0.44 2.40 8.31
CA ALA A 32 1.01 2.48 8.12
C ALA A 32 1.49 3.88 7.73
N GLU A 33 0.76 4.60 6.88
CA GLU A 33 1.06 6.02 6.58
C GLU A 33 0.94 6.88 7.85
N ALA A 34 -0.13 6.69 8.63
CA ALA A 34 -0.35 7.45 9.87
C ALA A 34 0.74 7.18 10.91
N ALA A 35 1.13 5.91 11.09
CA ALA A 35 2.23 5.51 11.98
C ALA A 35 3.57 6.11 11.52
N SER A 36 3.86 6.05 10.21
CA SER A 36 5.07 6.65 9.62
C SER A 36 5.10 8.17 9.80
N LYS A 37 3.95 8.83 9.66
CA LYS A 37 3.81 10.28 9.91
C LYS A 37 4.19 10.66 11.33
N ALA A 38 3.83 9.81 12.30
CA ALA A 38 4.11 10.04 13.72
C ALA A 38 5.57 9.73 14.10
N ALA A 39 6.20 8.76 13.44
CA ALA A 39 7.55 8.31 13.75
C ALA A 39 8.65 9.09 13.00
N ASN A 40 8.55 9.22 11.67
CA ASN A 40 9.57 9.85 10.84
C ASN A 40 9.03 10.21 9.45
N ALA A 41 9.11 11.49 9.09
CA ALA A 41 8.60 12.00 7.82
C ALA A 41 9.30 11.42 6.57
N LYS A 42 10.53 10.91 6.68
CA LYS A 42 11.24 10.28 5.55
C LYS A 42 10.62 8.93 5.16
N ASP A 43 10.07 8.22 6.13
CA ASP A 43 9.54 6.87 5.95
C ASP A 43 8.12 6.88 5.38
N LEU A 44 7.48 8.06 5.28
CA LEU A 44 6.20 8.27 4.62
C LEU A 44 6.17 7.84 3.16
N LEU A 45 7.33 7.84 2.49
CA LEU A 45 7.40 7.50 1.08
C LEU A 45 6.89 6.08 0.81
N TYR A 46 7.28 5.13 1.63
CA TYR A 46 7.07 3.69 1.40
C TYR A 46 5.60 3.25 1.51
N PRO A 47 4.85 3.55 2.59
CA PRO A 47 3.43 3.21 2.65
C PRO A 47 2.62 3.98 1.59
N ARG A 48 3.06 5.19 1.21
CA ARG A 48 2.42 5.93 0.11
C ARG A 48 2.61 5.23 -1.23
N VAL A 49 3.81 4.77 -1.54
CA VAL A 49 4.09 4.07 -2.81
C VAL A 49 3.23 2.82 -2.90
N VAL A 50 3.20 2.03 -1.83
CA VAL A 50 2.36 0.83 -1.73
C VAL A 50 0.88 1.16 -1.93
N GLY A 51 0.38 2.22 -1.29
CA GLY A 51 -1.01 2.64 -1.46
C GLY A 51 -1.34 3.12 -2.88
N TYR A 52 -0.47 3.91 -3.51
CA TYR A 52 -0.70 4.34 -4.89
C TYR A 52 -0.62 3.17 -5.88
N LEU A 53 0.30 2.22 -5.69
CA LEU A 53 0.33 1.00 -6.49
C LEU A 53 -0.96 0.20 -6.30
N LEU A 54 -1.43 0.03 -5.06
CA LEU A 54 -2.66 -0.72 -4.78
C LEU A 54 -3.90 -0.12 -5.45
N LEU A 55 -3.94 1.22 -5.56
CA LEU A 55 -5.08 1.95 -6.12
C LEU A 55 -5.05 2.11 -7.64
N TYR A 56 -3.86 2.26 -8.22
CA TYR A 56 -3.72 2.77 -9.59
C TYR A 56 -2.90 1.87 -10.53
N ILE A 57 -2.45 0.71 -10.07
CA ILE A 57 -1.75 -0.25 -10.93
C ILE A 57 -2.70 -0.78 -12.02
N PRO A 58 -2.39 -0.57 -13.32
CA PRO A 58 -3.28 -1.00 -14.40
C PRO A 58 -3.15 -2.51 -14.69
N ASN A 59 -2.03 -3.12 -14.30
CA ASN A 59 -1.73 -4.52 -14.56
C ASN A 59 -2.37 -5.43 -13.48
N ILE A 60 -3.33 -6.26 -13.89
CA ILE A 60 -4.10 -7.16 -13.01
C ILE A 60 -3.20 -8.20 -12.33
N ALA A 61 -2.22 -8.76 -13.05
CA ALA A 61 -1.33 -9.78 -12.50
C ALA A 61 -0.46 -9.19 -11.39
N ALA A 62 0.01 -7.97 -11.60
CA ALA A 62 0.80 -7.27 -10.61
C ALA A 62 -0.03 -6.74 -9.44
N LEU A 63 -1.28 -6.32 -9.66
CA LEU A 63 -2.23 -6.04 -8.59
C LEU A 63 -2.45 -7.29 -7.72
N ALA A 64 -2.58 -8.46 -8.34
CA ALA A 64 -2.74 -9.72 -7.61
C ALA A 64 -1.50 -10.07 -6.77
N THR A 65 -0.29 -9.85 -7.32
CA THR A 65 0.97 -10.00 -6.57
C THR A 65 1.04 -9.02 -5.41
N LEU A 66 0.80 -7.73 -5.64
CA LEU A 66 0.82 -6.71 -4.59
C LEU A 66 -0.18 -7.00 -3.47
N LYS A 67 -1.39 -7.45 -3.80
CA LYS A 67 -2.39 -7.87 -2.80
C LYS A 67 -1.90 -9.05 -1.96
N ARG A 68 -1.21 -10.01 -2.58
CA ARG A 68 -0.63 -11.16 -1.86
C ARG A 68 0.49 -10.72 -0.93
N ASP A 69 1.39 -9.86 -1.41
CA ASP A 69 2.49 -9.33 -0.61
C ASP A 69 1.94 -8.54 0.58
N LEU A 70 0.95 -7.67 0.36
CA LEU A 70 0.29 -6.93 1.44
C LEU A 70 -0.42 -7.81 2.44
N ALA A 71 -1.10 -8.86 1.98
CA ALA A 71 -1.73 -9.82 2.89
C ALA A 71 -0.70 -10.55 3.75
N SER A 72 0.51 -10.78 3.24
CA SER A 72 1.61 -11.38 4.01
C SER A 72 2.19 -10.43 5.07
N CYS A 73 2.08 -9.10 4.90
CA CYS A 73 2.49 -8.13 5.92
C CYS A 73 1.63 -8.17 7.20
N ASN A 74 0.52 -8.90 7.19
CA ASN A 74 -0.38 -9.06 8.34
C ASN A 74 -0.02 -10.25 9.26
N SER A 75 1.06 -11.00 8.99
CA SER A 75 1.51 -12.08 9.88
C SER A 75 2.18 -11.53 11.14
N GLU A 76 1.70 -11.97 12.31
CA GLU A 76 1.85 -11.36 13.64
C GLU A 76 3.29 -11.21 14.21
N ASP A 77 4.32 -11.75 13.54
CA ASP A 77 5.67 -11.89 14.13
C ASP A 77 6.58 -10.67 13.96
N GLN A 78 6.24 -9.72 13.10
CA GLN A 78 7.00 -8.47 12.92
C GLN A 78 6.00 -7.34 12.80
N GLY A 79 5.98 -6.42 13.76
CA GLY A 79 4.95 -5.37 13.87
C GLY A 79 4.52 -4.84 12.50
N GLY A 80 3.29 -5.15 12.08
CA GLY A 80 2.89 -5.22 10.66
C GLY A 80 3.16 -3.97 9.80
N PHE A 81 3.40 -2.82 10.43
CA PHE A 81 3.81 -1.60 9.74
C PHE A 81 5.26 -1.63 9.23
N GLN A 82 6.16 -2.34 9.91
CA GLN A 82 7.53 -2.55 9.46
C GLN A 82 7.56 -3.37 8.17
N ALA A 83 6.74 -4.41 8.05
CA ALA A 83 6.64 -5.22 6.84
C ALA A 83 6.14 -4.38 5.64
N ILE A 84 5.22 -3.43 5.86
CA ILE A 84 4.73 -2.51 4.81
C ILE A 84 5.82 -1.52 4.39
N TYR A 85 6.62 -1.04 5.35
CA TYR A 85 7.78 -0.21 5.07
C TYR A 85 8.77 -0.94 4.17
N GLU A 86 9.17 -2.15 4.55
CA GLU A 86 10.13 -2.97 3.81
C GLU A 86 9.61 -3.31 2.42
N LEU A 87 8.31 -3.60 2.29
CA LEU A 87 7.65 -3.80 1.01
C LEU A 87 7.71 -2.55 0.13
N GLY A 88 7.39 -1.39 0.68
CA GLY A 88 7.48 -0.12 -0.07
C GLY A 88 8.91 0.22 -0.45
N GLU A 89 9.88 -0.06 0.42
CA GLU A 89 11.31 0.11 0.11
C GLU A 89 11.74 -0.81 -1.03
N TYR A 90 11.30 -2.07 -1.00
CA TYR A 90 11.54 -3.05 -2.05
C TYR A 90 10.97 -2.58 -3.40
N TYR A 91 9.73 -2.10 -3.44
CA TYR A 91 9.12 -1.60 -4.67
C TYR A 91 9.82 -0.35 -5.24
N VAL A 92 10.27 0.55 -4.37
CA VAL A 92 11.04 1.74 -4.76
C VAL A 92 12.42 1.36 -5.30
N LYS A 93 13.16 0.50 -4.59
CA LYS A 93 14.53 0.08 -4.97
C LYS A 93 14.54 -0.73 -6.26
N ASN A 94 13.58 -1.63 -6.43
CA ASN A 94 13.52 -2.48 -7.61
C ASN A 94 12.85 -1.81 -8.80
N PHE A 95 12.51 -0.51 -8.69
CA PHE A 95 11.92 0.29 -9.76
C PHE A 95 10.91 -0.53 -10.53
N ILE A 96 9.97 -1.18 -9.82
CA ILE A 96 9.05 -2.10 -10.48
C ILE A 96 8.10 -1.23 -11.30
N ILE A 97 8.55 -0.96 -12.52
CA ILE A 97 7.82 -0.60 -13.70
C ILE A 97 6.94 -1.81 -13.93
N ILE A 98 5.82 -1.81 -13.22
CA ILE A 98 4.73 -2.70 -13.54
C ILE A 98 4.07 -2.07 -14.77
N CYS A 99 4.65 -2.36 -15.93
CA CYS A 99 3.97 -2.22 -17.22
C CYS A 99 2.95 -3.35 -17.40
#